data_AF-A0A482RI74-F1
#
_entry.id   AF-A0A482RI74-F1
#
_cell.length_a   1.000
_cell.length_b   1.000
_cell.length_c   1.000
_cell.angle_alpha   90.00
_cell.angle_beta   90.00
_cell.angle_gamma   90.00
#
_symmetry.space_group_name_H-M   'P 1'
#
loop_
_entity.id
_entity.type
_entity.pdbx_description
1 polymer ?
#
loop_
_entity_poly.entity_id
_entity_poly.type
_entity_poly.pdbx_seq_one_letter_code
_entity_poly.pdbx_strand_id
1 'polypeptide(L)'
;MPASVRVCAGACVCAAGCPENQDPWQTDGNPFSALRLNIYGYGRLTVKNSTHLYWEVVNDADGSIADSLYIVKDTHGPFTSGLLEADPAHSAAAFEETVHHVRESARKHKQAAREAGTEAEAAAAVHRHSHMHRARANEIGAAKLLDIAAGNGRAPPRRG
;
A
#
# COMPACT_ATOMS: atom_id res chain seq x y z
N MET A 1 1.33 23.83 -21.70
CA MET A 1 2.75 23.42 -21.54
C MET A 1 2.98 22.17 -22.38
N PRO A 2 4.07 22.10 -23.16
CA PRO A 2 4.43 20.84 -23.80
C PRO A 2 4.95 19.86 -22.74
N ALA A 3 4.28 18.74 -22.56
CA ALA A 3 4.66 17.69 -21.62
C ALA A 3 4.69 16.34 -22.33
N SER A 4 5.68 15.51 -22.04
CA SER A 4 5.68 14.11 -22.47
C SER A 4 4.75 13.30 -21.57
N VAL A 5 3.91 12.46 -22.17
CA VAL A 5 3.18 11.45 -21.42
C VAL A 5 4.16 10.32 -21.11
N ARG A 6 4.45 10.11 -19.82
CA ARG A 6 5.26 8.99 -19.38
C ARG A 6 4.34 7.82 -19.06
N VAL A 7 4.46 6.76 -19.85
CA VAL A 7 3.84 5.47 -19.56
C VAL A 7 4.90 4.60 -18.90
N CYS A 8 4.78 4.36 -17.59
CA CYS A 8 5.65 3.43 -16.89
C CYS A 8 5.15 1.99 -17.11
N ALA A 9 5.71 1.30 -18.10
CA ALA A 9 5.45 -0.10 -18.37
C ALA A 9 5.96 -1.05 -17.24
N GLY A 10 6.99 -0.64 -16.49
CA GLY A 10 7.50 -1.40 -15.34
C GLY A 10 6.75 -1.05 -14.05
N ALA A 11 6.27 -2.09 -13.37
CA ALA A 11 5.51 -2.12 -12.12
C ALA A 11 4.03 -1.70 -12.14
N CYS A 12 3.43 -1.23 -13.26
CA CYS A 12 1.95 -1.18 -13.36
C CYS A 12 1.27 -1.01 -14.72
N VAL A 13 1.92 -1.36 -15.83
CA VAL A 13 1.18 -1.57 -17.10
C VAL A 13 1.74 -2.70 -17.97
N CYS A 14 2.87 -3.29 -17.58
CA CYS A 14 3.39 -4.53 -18.16
C CYS A 14 3.81 -5.49 -17.05
N ALA A 15 2.84 -5.86 -16.20
CA ALA A 15 2.92 -7.14 -15.53
C ALA A 15 2.59 -8.19 -16.61
N ALA A 16 3.59 -8.55 -17.43
CA ALA A 16 3.42 -9.52 -18.51
C ALA A 16 3.34 -10.98 -17.99
N GLY A 17 2.84 -11.16 -16.77
CA GLY A 17 2.70 -12.46 -16.11
C GLY A 17 3.86 -12.88 -15.23
N CYS A 18 4.52 -11.96 -14.51
CA CYS A 18 5.49 -12.38 -13.48
C CYS A 18 4.81 -13.30 -12.43
N PRO A 19 5.46 -14.40 -12.02
CA PRO A 19 4.94 -15.28 -10.97
C PRO A 19 4.94 -14.60 -9.60
N GLU A 20 5.77 -13.58 -9.41
CA GLU A 20 5.71 -12.66 -8.29
C GLU A 20 4.48 -11.77 -8.46
N ASN A 21 3.59 -11.84 -7.47
CA ASN A 21 2.36 -11.04 -7.40
C ASN A 21 2.65 -9.55 -7.61
N GLN A 22 1.63 -8.78 -8.02
CA GLN A 22 1.82 -7.36 -8.28
C GLN A 22 2.18 -6.57 -7.02
N ASP A 23 3.09 -5.60 -7.16
CA ASP A 23 3.52 -4.74 -6.07
C ASP A 23 2.35 -3.90 -5.54
N PRO A 24 2.05 -3.93 -4.22
CA PRO A 24 1.00 -3.12 -3.65
C PRO A 24 1.37 -1.64 -3.69
N TRP A 25 0.38 -0.79 -3.92
CA TRP A 25 0.55 0.65 -3.85
C TRP A 25 0.86 1.08 -2.41
N GLN A 26 1.99 1.78 -2.22
CA GLN A 26 2.42 2.22 -0.90
C GLN A 26 1.84 3.59 -0.49
N THR A 27 1.29 4.39 -1.43
CA THR A 27 0.83 5.76 -1.19
C THR A 27 -0.40 6.14 -2.03
N ASP A 28 -1.14 7.17 -1.57
CA ASP A 28 -2.42 7.68 -2.09
C ASP A 28 -2.40 8.29 -3.51
N GLY A 29 -1.41 7.97 -4.34
CA GLY A 29 -1.26 8.60 -5.66
C GLY A 29 -0.36 9.84 -5.61
N ASN A 30 0.56 9.94 -6.56
CA ASN A 30 1.31 11.18 -6.77
C ASN A 30 0.49 12.09 -7.69
N PRO A 31 0.57 13.43 -7.55
CA PRO A 31 -0.23 14.36 -8.35
C PRO A 31 0.05 14.28 -9.85
N PHE A 32 1.21 13.74 -10.24
CA PHE A 32 1.59 13.51 -11.65
C PHE A 32 1.14 12.14 -12.19
N SER A 33 0.41 11.35 -11.40
CA SER A 33 -0.13 10.05 -11.80
C SER A 33 -1.57 10.23 -12.25
N ALA A 34 -1.82 10.12 -13.56
CA ALA A 34 -3.18 10.23 -14.09
C ALA A 34 -4.03 8.98 -13.80
N LEU A 35 -3.43 7.79 -13.91
CA LEU A 35 -4.05 6.51 -13.62
C LEU A 35 -3.02 5.51 -13.09
N ARG A 36 -3.50 4.57 -12.27
CA ARG A 36 -2.74 3.45 -11.71
C ARG A 36 -3.62 2.21 -11.77
N LEU A 37 -3.15 1.13 -12.38
CA LEU A 37 -3.92 -0.10 -12.54
C LEU A 37 -3.14 -1.28 -11.99
N ASN A 38 -3.66 -1.94 -10.96
CA ASN A 38 -3.11 -3.19 -10.45
C ASN A 38 -3.79 -4.37 -11.17
N ILE A 39 -3.48 -4.51 -12.46
CA ILE A 39 -3.95 -5.63 -13.29
C ILE A 39 -2.81 -6.23 -14.10
N TYR A 40 -2.91 -7.53 -14.40
CA TYR A 40 -2.11 -8.15 -15.44
C TYR A 40 -2.68 -7.78 -16.81
N GLY A 41 -1.82 -7.39 -17.73
CA GLY A 41 -2.26 -6.83 -19.00
C GLY A 41 -1.12 -6.36 -19.87
N TYR A 42 -1.48 -5.85 -21.05
CA TYR A 42 -0.54 -5.33 -22.03
C TYR A 42 -1.06 -4.04 -22.65
N GLY A 43 -0.12 -3.17 -23.04
CA GLY A 43 -0.42 -1.95 -23.77
C GLY A 43 -0.50 -2.19 -25.27
N ARG A 44 -1.48 -1.58 -25.95
CA ARG A 44 -1.62 -1.58 -27.41
C ARG A 44 -1.56 -0.15 -27.94
N LEU A 45 -0.55 0.13 -28.77
CA LEU A 45 -0.42 1.39 -29.49
C LEU A 45 -0.87 1.23 -30.94
N THR A 46 -1.81 2.05 -31.37
CA THR A 46 -2.26 2.14 -32.77
C THR A 46 -1.93 3.50 -33.34
N VAL A 47 -1.07 3.55 -34.36
CA VAL A 47 -0.82 4.75 -35.16
C VAL A 47 -1.98 4.91 -36.15
N LYS A 48 -2.85 5.91 -35.94
CA LYS A 48 -4.02 6.13 -36.81
C LYS A 48 -3.64 6.92 -38.07
N ASN A 49 -2.82 7.94 -37.91
CA ASN A 49 -2.28 8.76 -39.00
C ASN A 49 -1.05 9.53 -38.47
N SER A 50 -0.54 10.51 -39.23
CA SER A 50 0.59 11.32 -38.79
C SER A 50 0.32 12.01 -37.46
N THR A 51 -0.88 12.55 -37.25
CA THR A 51 -1.19 13.40 -36.09
C THR A 51 -1.85 12.67 -34.92
N HIS A 52 -2.40 11.47 -35.12
CA HIS A 52 -3.19 10.74 -34.11
C HIS A 52 -2.58 9.39 -33.75
N LEU A 53 -2.32 9.20 -32.45
CA LEU A 53 -2.00 7.91 -31.83
C LEU A 53 -3.11 7.52 -30.87
N TYR A 54 -3.48 6.25 -30.87
CA TYR A 54 -4.38 5.67 -29.87
C TYR A 54 -3.60 4.69 -29.03
N TRP A 55 -3.64 4.85 -27.71
CA TRP A 55 -3.03 3.94 -26.76
C TRP A 55 -4.12 3.37 -25.84
N GLU A 56 -4.04 2.08 -25.56
CA GLU A 56 -4.95 1.42 -24.63
C GLU A 56 -4.21 0.36 -23.82
N VAL A 57 -4.75 0.03 -22.65
CA VAL A 57 -4.29 -1.06 -21.80
C VAL A 57 -5.35 -2.14 -21.79
N VAL A 58 -4.98 -3.34 -22.19
CA VAL A 58 -5.86 -4.51 -22.24
C VAL A 58 -5.56 -5.40 -21.06
N ASN A 59 -6.60 -5.81 -20.34
CA ASN A 59 -6.55 -6.80 -19.28
C ASN A 59 -6.35 -8.20 -19.88
N ASP A 60 -5.36 -8.95 -19.39
CA ASP A 60 -5.05 -10.29 -19.91
C ASP A 60 -6.11 -11.33 -19.49
N ALA A 61 -6.75 -11.14 -18.34
CA ALA A 61 -7.69 -12.12 -17.80
C ALA A 61 -8.99 -12.25 -18.62
N ASP A 62 -9.47 -11.15 -19.20
CA ASP A 62 -10.77 -11.09 -19.89
C ASP A 62 -10.72 -10.35 -21.24
N GLY A 63 -9.58 -9.78 -21.62
CA GLY A 63 -9.42 -9.00 -22.85
C GLY A 63 -10.11 -7.64 -22.82
N SER A 64 -10.62 -7.19 -21.67
CA SER A 64 -11.28 -5.90 -21.53
C SER A 64 -10.27 -4.74 -21.62
N ILE A 65 -10.73 -3.58 -22.09
CA ILE A 65 -9.92 -2.36 -22.10
C ILE A 65 -10.03 -1.71 -20.73
N ALA A 66 -8.90 -1.66 -20.01
CA ALA A 66 -8.83 -1.07 -18.68
C ALA A 66 -8.64 0.45 -18.70
N ASP A 67 -7.91 0.96 -19.71
CA ASP A 67 -7.75 2.39 -19.95
C ASP A 67 -7.44 2.67 -21.42
N SER A 68 -7.74 3.88 -21.88
CA SER A 68 -7.30 4.33 -23.19
C SER A 68 -7.15 5.84 -23.28
N LEU A 69 -6.24 6.28 -24.15
CA LEU A 69 -6.00 7.69 -24.43
C LEU A 69 -5.71 7.91 -25.91
N TYR A 70 -6.21 9.03 -26.43
CA TYR A 70 -5.87 9.54 -27.75
C TYR A 70 -4.85 10.66 -27.63
N ILE A 71 -3.72 10.53 -28.33
CA ILE A 71 -2.70 11.56 -28.45
C ILE A 71 -2.86 12.22 -29.80
N VAL A 72 -3.10 13.53 -29.80
CA VAL A 72 -3.19 14.34 -31.01
C VAL A 72 -2.04 15.35 -31.02
N LYS A 73 -1.25 15.36 -32.10
CA LYS A 73 -0.15 16.30 -32.31
C LYS A 73 -0.09 16.69 -33.78
N ASP A 74 -0.51 17.91 -34.09
CA ASP A 74 -0.56 18.41 -35.47
C ASP A 74 0.82 18.72 -36.06
N THR A 75 1.74 19.19 -35.22
CA THR A 75 3.10 19.56 -35.64
C THR A 75 4.12 18.63 -35.01
N HIS A 76 4.81 17.84 -35.83
CA HIS A 76 5.89 16.95 -35.40
C HIS A 76 7.21 17.70 -35.24
N GLY A 77 7.98 17.34 -34.22
CA GLY A 77 9.23 18.00 -33.88
C GLY A 77 9.46 18.03 -32.37
N PRO A 78 10.66 18.45 -31.93
CA PRO A 78 10.90 18.81 -30.54
C PRO A 78 9.82 19.79 -30.11
N PHE A 79 9.34 19.67 -28.88
CA PHE A 79 8.61 20.78 -28.31
C PHE A 79 9.60 21.94 -28.22
N THR A 80 9.55 22.88 -29.17
CA THR A 80 10.28 24.14 -29.07
C THR A 80 9.85 24.74 -27.76
N SER A 81 10.81 24.79 -26.86
CA SER A 81 10.58 24.99 -25.46
C SER A 81 9.84 26.30 -25.24
N GLY A 82 8.59 26.22 -24.81
CA GLY A 82 7.99 27.26 -23.95
C GLY A 82 8.70 27.36 -22.59
N LEU A 83 9.96 26.92 -22.46
CA LEU A 83 10.80 27.11 -21.28
C LEU A 83 11.21 28.58 -21.07
N LEU A 84 10.87 29.48 -22.00
CA LEU A 84 11.01 30.92 -21.80
C LEU A 84 9.72 31.60 -21.28
N GLU A 85 8.60 30.88 -21.17
CA GLU A 85 7.32 31.44 -20.67
C GLU A 85 6.64 30.61 -19.57
N ALA A 86 7.31 29.58 -19.03
CA ALA A 86 6.87 29.03 -17.75
C ALA A 86 7.25 30.05 -16.67
N ASP A 87 6.25 30.78 -16.17
CA ASP A 87 6.40 31.66 -15.00
C ASP A 87 7.19 30.91 -13.91
N PRO A 88 8.41 31.37 -13.56
CA PRO A 88 9.25 30.71 -12.57
C PRO A 88 8.53 30.51 -11.23
N ALA A 89 7.56 31.38 -10.91
CA ALA A 89 6.76 31.28 -9.70
C ALA A 89 5.84 30.05 -9.71
N HIS A 90 5.22 29.72 -10.85
CA HIS A 90 4.36 28.53 -10.98
C HIS A 90 5.16 27.23 -10.84
N SER A 91 6.35 27.17 -11.42
CA SER A 91 7.21 25.97 -11.34
C SER A 91 7.76 25.77 -9.93
N ALA A 92 8.13 26.86 -9.24
CA ALA A 92 8.57 26.82 -7.85
C ALA A 92 7.43 26.41 -6.89
N ALA A 93 6.22 26.96 -7.08
CA ALA A 93 5.07 26.62 -6.26
C ALA A 93 4.67 25.14 -6.39
N ALA A 94 4.60 24.62 -7.63
CA ALA A 94 4.29 23.21 -7.87
C ALA A 94 5.34 22.26 -7.27
N PHE A 95 6.63 22.66 -7.32
CA PHE A 95 7.71 21.90 -6.68
C PHE A 95 7.58 21.90 -5.15
N GLU A 96 7.36 23.06 -4.53
CA GLU A 96 7.18 23.16 -3.08
C GLU A 96 5.95 22.40 -2.59
N GLU A 97 4.84 22.44 -3.33
CA GLU A 97 3.64 21.65 -3.02
C GLU A 97 3.94 20.14 -3.05
N THR A 98 4.67 19.69 -4.07
CA THR A 98 5.09 18.29 -4.19
C THR A 98 6.00 17.88 -3.03
N VAL A 99 6.98 18.71 -2.67
CA VAL A 99 7.89 18.48 -1.54
C VAL A 99 7.12 18.43 -0.21
N HIS A 100 6.16 19.33 -0.03
CA HIS A 100 5.30 19.34 1.15
C HIS A 100 4.49 18.05 1.27
N HIS A 101 3.85 17.61 0.17
CA HIS A 101 3.08 16.37 0.14
C HIS A 101 3.94 15.14 0.47
N VAL A 102 5.17 15.06 -0.07
CA VAL A 102 6.11 13.97 0.22
C VAL A 102 6.51 13.97 1.70
N ARG A 103 6.80 15.14 2.29
CA ARG A 103 7.15 15.27 3.70
C ARG A 103 6.00 14.85 4.62
N GLU A 104 4.78 15.28 4.32
CA GLU A 104 3.59 14.91 5.08
C GLU A 104 3.28 13.42 4.99
N SER A 105 3.40 12.83 3.80
CA SER A 105 3.25 11.38 3.60
C SER A 105 4.30 10.60 4.41
N ALA A 106 5.56 11.03 4.38
CA ALA A 106 6.62 10.41 5.17
C ALA A 106 6.36 10.51 6.69
N ARG A 107 5.81 11.64 7.16
CA ARG A 107 5.39 11.80 8.57
C ARG A 107 4.27 10.83 8.94
N LYS A 108 3.23 10.74 8.11
CA LYS A 108 2.11 9.81 8.32
C LYS A 108 2.59 8.36 8.40
N HIS A 109 3.43 7.92 7.47
CA HIS A 109 4.00 6.57 7.49
C HIS A 109 4.84 6.31 8.74
N LYS A 110 5.66 7.28 9.17
CA LYS A 110 6.47 7.15 10.38
C LYS A 110 5.62 7.07 11.65
N GLN A 111 4.51 7.79 11.69
CA GLN A 111 3.57 7.74 12.80
C GLN A 111 2.79 6.42 12.85
N ALA A 112 2.25 5.97 11.71
CA ALA A 112 1.57 4.67 11.61
C ALA A 112 2.48 3.51 12.03
N ALA A 113 3.76 3.54 11.67
CA ALA A 113 4.74 2.54 12.10
C ALA A 113 4.99 2.55 13.62
N ARG A 114 4.95 3.72 14.26
CA ARG A 114 5.08 3.84 15.73
C ARG A 114 3.85 3.31 16.45
N GLU A 115 2.67 3.64 15.95
CA GLU A 115 1.39 3.19 16.52
C GLU A 115 1.25 1.67 16.43
N ALA A 116 1.58 1.07 15.28
CA ALA A 116 1.63 -0.39 15.11
C ALA A 116 2.63 -1.06 16.05
N GLY A 117 3.79 -0.44 16.29
CA GLY A 117 4.78 -0.93 17.25
C GLY A 117 4.26 -0.94 18.68
N THR A 118 3.58 0.13 19.10
CA THR A 118 2.98 0.21 20.45
C THR A 118 1.81 -0.76 20.64
N GLU A 119 1.00 -1.00 19.61
CA GLU A 119 -0.08 -1.98 19.67
C GLU A 119 0.46 -3.42 19.79
N ALA A 120 1.52 -3.75 19.04
CA ALA A 120 2.17 -5.05 19.14
C ALA A 120 2.79 -5.28 20.54
N GLU A 121 3.39 -4.24 21.14
CA GLU A 121 3.96 -4.32 22.47
C GLU A 121 2.88 -4.46 23.56
N ALA A 122 1.77 -3.73 23.43
CA ALA A 122 0.62 -3.84 24.32
C ALA A 122 -0.04 -5.22 24.24
N ALA A 123 -0.22 -5.77 23.03
CA ALA A 123 -0.74 -7.12 22.84
C ALA A 123 0.17 -8.20 23.47
N ALA A 124 1.49 -8.04 23.32
CA ALA A 124 2.47 -8.94 23.95
C ALA A 124 2.43 -8.84 25.49
N ALA A 125 2.19 -7.66 26.06
CA ALA A 125 2.05 -7.48 27.51
C ALA A 125 0.79 -8.16 28.07
N VAL A 126 -0.35 -8.06 27.37
CA VAL A 126 -1.59 -8.74 27.74
C VAL A 126 -1.42 -10.27 27.68
N HIS A 127 -0.76 -10.78 26.64
CA HIS A 127 -0.46 -12.20 26.52
C HIS A 127 0.43 -12.71 27.68
N ARG A 128 1.49 -11.97 28.04
CA ARG A 128 2.35 -12.29 29.19
C ARG A 128 1.57 -12.32 30.51
N HIS A 129 0.69 -11.35 30.74
CA HIS A 129 -0.13 -11.28 31.95
C HIS A 129 -1.12 -12.47 32.04
N SER A 130 -1.74 -12.86 30.92
CA SER A 130 -2.61 -14.04 30.85
C SER A 130 -1.87 -15.34 31.20
N HIS A 131 -0.64 -15.51 30.67
CA HIS A 131 0.21 -16.65 31.00
C HIS A 131 0.57 -16.73 32.49
N MET A 132 0.84 -15.60 33.15
CA MET A 132 1.12 -15.54 34.58
C MET A 132 -0.10 -15.97 35.43
N HIS A 133 -1.30 -15.51 35.09
CA HIS A 133 -2.53 -15.92 35.80
C HIS A 133 -2.83 -17.40 35.62
N ARG A 134 -2.58 -17.94 34.42
CA ARG A 134 -2.76 -19.37 34.13
C ARG A 134 -1.73 -20.25 34.84
N ALA A 135 -0.46 -19.83 34.91
CA ALA A 135 0.58 -20.53 35.65
C ALA A 135 0.26 -20.57 37.15
N ARG A 136 -0.17 -19.44 37.72
CA ARG A 136 -0.57 -19.36 39.13
C ARG A 136 -1.81 -20.21 39.44
N ALA A 137 -2.79 -20.25 38.55
CA ALA A 137 -3.95 -21.13 38.70
C ALA A 137 -3.57 -22.62 38.67
N ASN A 138 -2.61 -23.00 37.83
CA ASN A 138 -2.10 -24.37 37.76
C ASN A 138 -1.30 -24.75 39.02
N GLU A 139 -0.49 -23.85 39.57
CA GLU A 139 0.23 -24.07 40.82
C GLU A 139 -0.72 -24.25 42.01
N ILE A 140 -1.76 -23.42 42.11
CA ILE A 140 -2.79 -23.55 43.15
C ILE A 140 -3.57 -24.86 42.98
N GLY A 141 -3.91 -25.23 41.74
CA GLY A 141 -4.56 -26.50 41.44
C GLY A 141 -3.69 -27.71 41.81
N ALA A 142 -2.39 -27.66 41.51
CA ALA A 142 -1.43 -28.70 41.85
C ALA A 142 -1.23 -28.83 43.36
N ALA A 143 -1.10 -27.71 44.08
CA ALA A 143 -1.00 -27.71 45.55
C ALA A 143 -2.26 -28.32 46.19
N LYS A 144 -3.45 -27.99 45.65
CA LYS A 144 -4.72 -28.53 46.13
C LYS A 144 -4.87 -30.04 45.86
N LEU A 145 -4.32 -30.53 44.76
CA LEU A 145 -4.29 -31.97 44.43
C LEU A 145 -3.31 -32.74 45.33
N LEU A 146 -2.16 -32.15 45.65
CA LEU A 146 -1.18 -32.72 46.58
C LEU A 146 -1.73 -32.81 48.01
N ASP A 147 -2.45 -31.79 48.48
CA ASP A 147 -3.14 -31.82 49.78
C ASP A 147 -4.22 -32.91 49.86
N ILE A 148 -4.93 -33.16 48.76
CA ILE A 148 -5.91 -34.26 48.65
C ILE A 148 -5.21 -35.62 48.67
N ALA A 149 -4.11 -35.78 47.94
CA ALA A 149 -3.34 -37.03 47.87
C ALA A 149 -2.63 -37.37 49.20
N ALA A 150 -2.21 -36.36 49.96
CA ALA A 150 -1.62 -36.51 51.29
C ALA A 150 -2.64 -36.86 52.40
N GLY A 151 -3.93 -36.96 52.07
CA GLY A 151 -4.98 -37.33 53.03
C GLY A 151 -5.41 -36.21 54.01
N ASN A 152 -4.91 -34.99 53.82
CA ASN A 152 -5.21 -33.82 54.67
C ASN A 152 -6.48 -33.05 54.24
N GLY A 153 -7.18 -33.53 53.20
CA GLY A 153 -8.37 -32.89 52.65
C GLY A 153 -9.56 -32.89 53.62
N ARG A 154 -9.86 -31.75 54.22
CA ARG A 154 -11.11 -31.54 54.97
C ARG A 154 -12.30 -31.69 54.02
N ALA A 155 -13.14 -32.71 54.24
CA ALA A 155 -14.34 -32.93 53.44
C ALA A 155 -15.24 -31.67 53.46
N PRO A 156 -15.78 -31.22 52.31
CA PRO A 156 -16.67 -30.09 52.29
C PRO A 156 -17.94 -30.40 53.11
N PRO A 157 -18.52 -29.42 53.82
CA PRO A 157 -19.69 -29.66 54.65
C PRO A 157 -20.84 -30.16 53.78
N ARG A 158 -21.43 -31.30 54.18
CA ARG A 158 -22.67 -31.81 53.56
C ARG A 158 -23.75 -30.76 53.81
N ARG A 159 -24.29 -30.18 52.74
CA ARG A 159 -25.48 -29.34 52.82
C ARG A 159 -26.63 -30.22 53.29
N GLY A 160 -27.17 -29.89 54.47
CA GLY A 160 -28.49 -30.35 54.91
C GLY A 160 -29.58 -29.49 54.31
#